data_AF-A0A7U9MS06-F1
#
_entry.id   AF-A0A7U9MS06-F1
#
_cell.length_a   1.000
_cell.length_b   1.000
_cell.length_c   1.000
_cell.angle_alpha   90.00
_cell.angle_beta   90.00
_cell.angle_gamma   90.00
#
_symmetry.space_group_name_H-M   'P 1'
#
loop_
_entity.id
_entity.type
_entity.pdbx_description
1 polymer ?
#
loop_
_entity_poly.entity_id
_entity_poly.type
_entity_poly.pdbx_seq_one_letter_code
_entity_poly.pdbx_strand_id
1 'polypeptide(L)'
;MDKKKIKEKRVEDEMNSRKEFKMMLLMREECAMAQKDKTCTTMNKYLGEVDCLAYGENLTGFAIKKYPTKLNGEAAFPHLMLSGCSRFEKEMIGEKAIGQMWNCMAERDKILSECRYHMIAYDEQAATLQAHDKADMLMDYMEALVEIYPGCEAVYFMNSGKLIKASEIRNHEVPREERFIYFAVNARFFYLNQRDNLVVDTLGMDALMLPDLQFHFHDADAEWIMSYAYNLASYIFRNNNPIKEGDTIDSIYKGELVEEIQWTCSYKNALVKPERMVIDIFMGENAVEMEEEETEADNSTFAGFLLLSSPKWSEKQFRKDLGKEWGIHYPLPEEDESTYLSEDKAVLAFDVGKMTVAISLIPMPVQEKEMKDAAANNWMWKGAADAVNVHKAYLLVGVVSPDKDALEVAGLFTKVTATLLKQRNILGIYTSDTVFEGESYRKEAEELKAGKLPVADWVFVGIQQSENTVSAYTSGMYLFGKNEMEILNSSRTKEEIYEMLHQLTKYILENDVVLREGDVICLSEEHEFQVEWSQGVFTEGLSVKISY
;
A
#
# COMPACT_ATOMS: atom_id res chain seq x y z
N MET A 1 -4.00 23.24 18.32
CA MET A 1 -3.34 21.92 18.31
C MET A 1 -2.42 21.91 17.10
N ASP A 2 -1.12 21.64 17.30
CA ASP A 2 -0.06 21.86 16.30
C ASP A 2 -0.19 20.92 15.08
N LYS A 3 -0.09 21.44 13.86
CA LYS A 3 -0.31 20.67 12.61
C LYS A 3 0.71 19.53 12.45
N LYS A 4 1.93 19.70 12.99
CA LYS A 4 2.97 18.67 13.06
C LYS A 4 2.51 17.47 13.90
N LYS A 5 1.91 17.73 15.07
CA LYS A 5 1.35 16.69 15.96
C LYS A 5 0.16 15.96 15.34
N ILE A 6 -0.58 16.57 14.40
CA ILE A 6 -1.71 15.93 13.72
C ILE A 6 -1.22 14.99 12.61
N LYS A 7 -0.15 15.35 11.88
CA LYS A 7 0.45 14.49 10.85
C LYS A 7 1.22 13.32 11.47
N GLU A 8 2.01 13.59 12.52
CA GLU A 8 2.68 12.56 13.34
C GLU A 8 1.65 11.58 13.91
N LYS A 9 0.57 12.08 14.52
CA LYS A 9 -0.49 11.23 15.07
C LYS A 9 -1.18 10.38 14.01
N ARG A 10 -1.31 10.83 12.76
CA ARG A 10 -2.03 10.09 11.70
C ARG A 10 -1.18 8.99 11.05
N VAL A 11 0.12 9.24 10.89
CA VAL A 11 1.11 8.19 10.51
C VAL A 11 1.24 7.18 11.64
N GLU A 12 1.24 7.66 12.89
CA GLU A 12 1.21 6.81 14.09
C GLU A 12 -0.09 6.01 14.16
N ASP A 13 -1.26 6.59 13.85
CA ASP A 13 -2.56 5.88 13.79
C ASP A 13 -2.62 4.84 12.66
N GLU A 14 -2.05 5.10 11.47
CA GLU A 14 -1.98 4.13 10.36
C GLU A 14 -0.99 2.99 10.63
N MET A 15 0.21 3.31 11.15
CA MET A 15 1.17 2.30 11.64
C MET A 15 0.60 1.52 12.83
N ASN A 16 -0.17 2.15 13.71
CA ASN A 16 -0.85 1.49 14.82
C ASN A 16 -1.98 0.60 14.31
N SER A 17 -2.73 1.00 13.28
CA SER A 17 -3.81 0.18 12.71
C SER A 17 -3.34 -1.15 12.11
N ARG A 18 -2.10 -1.21 11.60
CA ARG A 18 -1.46 -2.46 11.13
C ARG A 18 -1.00 -3.34 12.30
N LYS A 19 -0.64 -2.72 13.43
CA LYS A 19 -0.23 -3.39 14.68
C LYS A 19 -1.41 -3.82 15.55
N GLU A 20 -2.60 -3.31 15.28
CA GLU A 20 -3.85 -3.76 15.90
C GLU A 20 -4.23 -5.13 15.37
N PHE A 21 -4.45 -6.07 16.28
CA PHE A 21 -5.07 -7.35 15.96
C PHE A 21 -6.58 -7.17 15.83
N LYS A 22 -7.16 -7.68 14.75
CA LYS A 22 -8.59 -7.60 14.45
C LYS A 22 -9.11 -8.95 14.00
N MET A 23 -10.21 -9.38 14.60
CA MET A 23 -10.94 -10.55 14.18
C MET A 23 -12.44 -10.27 14.08
N MET A 24 -13.09 -10.97 13.17
CA MET A 24 -14.51 -10.85 12.89
C MET A 24 -15.20 -12.17 13.25
N LEU A 25 -16.11 -12.11 14.22
CA LEU A 25 -16.97 -13.24 14.58
C LEU A 25 -18.16 -13.26 13.64
N LEU A 26 -18.35 -14.35 12.89
CA LEU A 26 -19.43 -14.50 11.91
C LEU A 26 -20.61 -15.28 12.50
N MET A 27 -21.81 -14.75 12.29
CA MET A 27 -23.07 -15.27 12.81
C MET A 27 -24.11 -15.39 11.68
N ARG A 28 -24.97 -16.41 11.74
CA ARG A 28 -26.12 -16.54 10.84
C ARG A 28 -27.25 -15.59 11.20
N GLU A 29 -27.49 -15.42 12.49
CA GLU A 29 -28.55 -14.59 13.03
C GLU A 29 -27.97 -13.38 13.77
N GLU A 30 -28.77 -12.33 13.88
CA GLU A 30 -28.42 -11.16 14.66
C GLU A 30 -28.25 -11.54 16.13
N CYS A 31 -27.13 -11.15 16.74
CA CYS A 31 -26.86 -11.45 18.14
C CYS A 31 -26.81 -10.18 18.98
N ALA A 32 -27.60 -10.13 20.04
CA ALA A 32 -27.50 -9.06 21.03
C ALA A 32 -26.16 -9.15 21.78
N MET A 33 -25.65 -7.99 22.22
CA MET A 33 -24.54 -7.96 23.17
C MET A 33 -24.90 -8.82 24.38
N ALA A 34 -23.96 -9.66 24.83
CA ALA A 34 -24.20 -10.54 25.98
C ALA A 34 -24.53 -9.74 27.25
N GLN A 35 -24.94 -10.43 28.32
CA GLN A 35 -25.15 -9.77 29.61
C GLN A 35 -23.81 -9.41 30.25
N LYS A 36 -23.71 -8.20 30.81
CA LYS A 36 -22.48 -7.68 31.45
C LYS A 36 -21.85 -8.65 32.43
N ASP A 37 -22.63 -9.21 33.34
CA ASP A 37 -22.10 -10.13 34.35
C ASP A 37 -21.52 -11.40 33.71
N LYS A 38 -22.22 -12.00 32.73
CA LYS A 38 -21.72 -13.16 31.99
C LYS A 38 -20.42 -12.84 31.25
N THR A 39 -20.36 -11.71 30.55
CA THR A 39 -19.16 -11.29 29.83
C THR A 39 -18.00 -11.05 30.79
N CYS A 40 -18.20 -10.28 31.85
CA CYS A 40 -17.17 -10.00 32.85
C CYS A 40 -16.66 -11.30 33.51
N THR A 41 -17.54 -12.23 33.88
CA THR A 41 -17.14 -13.53 34.45
C THR A 41 -16.31 -14.34 33.47
N THR A 42 -16.70 -14.38 32.20
CA THR A 42 -15.97 -15.15 31.17
C THR A 42 -14.63 -14.50 30.84
N MET A 43 -14.58 -13.17 30.71
CA MET A 43 -13.31 -12.45 30.53
C MET A 43 -12.37 -12.68 31.71
N ASN A 44 -12.87 -12.66 32.96
CA ASN A 44 -12.04 -12.94 34.13
C ASN A 44 -11.47 -14.37 34.14
N LYS A 45 -12.27 -15.34 33.68
CA LYS A 45 -11.84 -16.75 33.57
C LYS A 45 -10.65 -16.92 32.63
N TYR A 46 -10.66 -16.25 31.48
CA TYR A 46 -9.64 -16.42 30.44
C TYR A 46 -8.45 -15.46 30.59
N LEU A 47 -8.71 -14.19 30.92
CA LEU A 47 -7.72 -13.11 30.85
C LEU A 47 -7.17 -12.71 32.23
N GLY A 48 -7.68 -13.28 33.32
CA GLY A 48 -7.38 -12.84 34.68
C GLY A 48 -8.18 -11.59 35.06
N GLU A 49 -7.69 -10.78 35.99
CA GLU A 49 -8.42 -9.58 36.43
C GLU A 49 -8.64 -8.58 35.27
N VAL A 50 -9.90 -8.20 35.04
CA VAL A 50 -10.29 -7.22 34.02
C VAL A 50 -11.14 -6.09 34.58
N ASP A 51 -10.89 -4.87 34.12
CA ASP A 51 -11.78 -3.72 34.36
C ASP A 51 -12.71 -3.53 33.16
N CYS A 52 -14.01 -3.53 33.40
CA CYS A 52 -14.97 -3.15 32.37
C CYS A 52 -15.00 -1.62 32.20
N LEU A 53 -14.44 -1.14 31.08
CA LEU A 53 -14.32 0.28 30.77
C LEU A 53 -15.61 0.85 30.16
N ALA A 54 -16.20 0.07 29.25
CA ALA A 54 -17.42 0.41 28.55
C ALA A 54 -18.27 -0.85 28.38
N TYR A 55 -19.59 -0.70 28.48
CA TYR A 55 -20.52 -1.79 28.23
C TYR A 55 -21.83 -1.23 27.65
N GLY A 56 -22.11 -1.55 26.40
CA GLY A 56 -23.31 -1.12 25.70
C GLY A 56 -23.55 -1.93 24.44
N GLU A 57 -24.71 -1.74 23.84
CA GLU A 57 -25.13 -2.49 22.64
C GLU A 57 -24.18 -2.32 21.46
N ASN A 58 -23.57 -1.12 21.33
CA ASN A 58 -22.70 -0.78 20.20
C ASN A 58 -21.21 -1.05 20.46
N LEU A 59 -20.79 -1.11 21.72
CA LEU A 59 -19.38 -1.25 22.08
C LEU A 59 -19.24 -1.74 23.52
N THR A 60 -18.36 -2.71 23.71
CA THR A 60 -17.91 -3.19 25.02
C THR A 60 -16.38 -3.20 25.05
N GLY A 61 -15.78 -2.79 26.17
CA GLY A 61 -14.33 -2.68 26.30
C GLY A 61 -13.83 -3.09 27.68
N PHE A 62 -12.69 -3.77 27.71
CA PHE A 62 -12.04 -4.28 28.92
C PHE A 62 -10.57 -3.89 28.99
N ALA A 63 -10.10 -3.38 30.12
CA ALA A 63 -8.66 -3.29 30.40
C ALA A 63 -8.17 -4.56 31.08
N ILE A 64 -7.06 -5.11 30.60
CA ILE A 64 -6.55 -6.41 31.07
C ILE A 64 -5.41 -6.20 32.06
N LYS A 65 -5.66 -6.43 33.36
CA LYS A 65 -4.70 -6.12 34.44
C LYS A 65 -3.48 -7.04 34.47
N LYS A 66 -3.61 -8.24 33.89
CA LYS A 66 -2.55 -9.27 33.84
C LYS A 66 -1.28 -8.78 33.11
N TYR A 67 -1.40 -7.84 32.19
CA TYR A 67 -0.31 -7.38 31.33
C TYR A 67 -0.02 -5.88 31.54
N PRO A 68 0.54 -5.47 32.69
CA PRO A 68 0.85 -4.07 32.95
C PRO A 68 1.99 -3.60 32.02
N THR A 69 1.75 -2.48 31.33
CA THR A 69 2.76 -1.76 30.57
C THR A 69 3.12 -0.46 31.28
N LYS A 70 4.19 0.21 30.83
CA LYS A 70 4.54 1.55 31.32
C LYS A 70 4.33 2.56 30.21
N LEU A 71 3.42 3.50 30.44
CA LEU A 71 3.22 4.66 29.57
C LEU A 71 3.51 5.91 30.40
N ASN A 72 4.51 6.70 29.99
CA ASN A 72 4.94 7.92 30.71
C ASN A 72 5.27 7.70 32.21
N GLY A 73 5.68 6.50 32.59
CA GLY A 73 6.00 6.15 33.98
C GLY A 73 4.81 5.70 34.84
N GLU A 74 3.58 5.76 34.30
CA GLU A 74 2.38 5.22 34.93
C GLU A 74 2.03 3.83 34.39
N ALA A 75 1.32 3.04 35.20
CA ALA A 75 0.83 1.73 34.77
C ALA A 75 -0.30 1.91 33.77
N ALA A 76 -0.10 1.40 32.56
CA ALA A 76 -1.12 1.30 31.52
C ALA A 76 -1.44 -0.17 31.26
N PHE A 77 -2.64 -0.45 30.75
CA PHE A 77 -3.11 -1.81 30.50
C PHE A 77 -3.64 -1.90 29.08
N PRO A 78 -3.38 -3.00 28.35
CA PRO A 78 -3.96 -3.19 27.03
C PRO A 78 -5.48 -3.29 27.16
N HIS A 79 -6.17 -2.78 26.14
CA HIS A 79 -7.62 -2.83 26.06
C HIS A 79 -8.06 -3.83 25.00
N LEU A 80 -9.15 -4.55 25.27
CA LEU A 80 -9.81 -5.44 24.33
C LEU A 80 -11.24 -4.95 24.10
N MET A 81 -11.56 -4.72 22.83
CA MET A 81 -12.76 -4.05 22.39
C MET A 81 -13.61 -4.97 21.51
N LEU A 82 -14.92 -4.95 21.71
CA LEU A 82 -15.91 -5.69 20.94
C LEU A 82 -17.01 -4.75 20.46
N SER A 83 -17.21 -4.67 19.15
CA SER A 83 -18.29 -3.90 18.53
C SER A 83 -19.66 -4.55 18.79
N GLY A 84 -20.73 -3.77 18.60
CA GLY A 84 -22.07 -4.31 18.42
C GLY A 84 -22.19 -5.20 17.18
N CYS A 85 -23.30 -5.94 17.10
CA CYS A 85 -23.61 -6.78 15.95
C CYS A 85 -24.03 -5.94 14.75
N SER A 86 -23.47 -6.23 13.58
CA SER A 86 -23.74 -5.52 12.32
C SER A 86 -23.97 -6.51 11.18
N ARG A 87 -24.57 -6.04 10.08
CA ARG A 87 -24.78 -6.86 8.88
C ARG A 87 -23.45 -7.24 8.24
N PHE A 88 -23.31 -8.51 7.91
CA PHE A 88 -22.17 -9.06 7.17
C PHE A 88 -22.53 -9.26 5.70
N GLU A 89 -21.62 -8.84 4.84
CA GLU A 89 -21.67 -9.06 3.39
C GLU A 89 -20.35 -9.70 2.97
N LYS A 90 -20.40 -10.71 2.10
CA LYS A 90 -19.21 -11.46 1.68
C LYS A 90 -18.16 -10.54 1.05
N GLU A 91 -18.61 -9.48 0.40
CA GLU A 91 -17.84 -8.44 -0.27
C GLU A 91 -16.92 -7.67 0.68
N MET A 92 -17.20 -7.72 1.99
CA MET A 92 -16.28 -7.21 3.03
C MET A 92 -14.96 -8.01 3.09
N ILE A 93 -14.94 -9.22 2.53
CA ILE A 93 -13.76 -10.08 2.41
C ILE A 93 -13.36 -10.16 0.94
N GLY A 94 -12.15 -9.69 0.63
CA GLY A 94 -11.64 -9.71 -0.74
C GLY A 94 -11.49 -11.14 -1.31
N GLU A 95 -11.78 -11.32 -2.60
CA GLU A 95 -11.74 -12.63 -3.28
C GLU A 95 -10.39 -13.35 -3.11
N LYS A 96 -9.28 -12.59 -3.13
CA LYS A 96 -7.93 -13.13 -2.91
C LYS A 96 -7.79 -13.77 -1.53
N ALA A 97 -8.38 -13.17 -0.48
CA ALA A 97 -8.35 -13.75 0.87
C ALA A 97 -9.20 -15.02 0.94
N ILE A 98 -10.38 -15.04 0.30
CA ILE A 98 -11.25 -16.22 0.22
C ILE A 98 -10.52 -17.40 -0.43
N GLY A 99 -9.73 -17.15 -1.47
CA GLY A 99 -8.89 -18.14 -2.14
C GLY A 99 -7.83 -18.80 -1.24
N GLN A 100 -7.43 -18.13 -0.16
CA GLN A 100 -6.35 -18.56 0.75
C GLN A 100 -6.86 -19.13 2.08
N MET A 101 -8.15 -19.49 2.19
CA MET A 101 -8.77 -20.03 3.40
C MET A 101 -8.65 -21.56 3.48
N TRP A 102 -7.41 -22.05 3.50
CA TRP A 102 -7.08 -23.49 3.45
C TRP A 102 -7.67 -24.26 4.63
N ASN A 103 -7.62 -23.69 5.84
CA ASN A 103 -8.10 -24.34 7.07
C ASN A 103 -9.63 -24.54 7.12
N CYS A 104 -10.39 -23.89 6.24
CA CYS A 104 -11.85 -23.96 6.24
C CYS A 104 -12.43 -24.33 4.86
N MET A 105 -11.62 -24.84 3.93
CA MET A 105 -12.04 -25.05 2.52
C MET A 105 -13.38 -25.76 2.35
N ALA A 106 -13.63 -26.82 3.13
CA ALA A 106 -14.84 -27.64 2.99
C ALA A 106 -16.14 -26.89 3.34
N GLU A 107 -16.08 -25.91 4.24
CA GLU A 107 -17.25 -25.20 4.77
C GLU A 107 -17.23 -23.69 4.48
N ARG A 108 -16.12 -23.16 3.97
CA ARG A 108 -15.89 -21.73 3.69
C ARG A 108 -17.06 -21.10 2.94
N ASP A 109 -17.40 -21.62 1.77
CA ASP A 109 -18.39 -20.98 0.90
C ASP A 109 -19.80 -21.03 1.52
N LYS A 110 -20.09 -22.09 2.28
CA LYS A 110 -21.32 -22.20 3.06
C LYS A 110 -21.35 -21.16 4.18
N ILE A 111 -20.29 -21.05 4.98
CA ILE A 111 -20.19 -20.07 6.08
C ILE A 111 -20.33 -18.64 5.53
N LEU A 112 -19.57 -18.28 4.49
CA LEU A 112 -19.59 -16.94 3.91
C LEU A 112 -20.92 -16.59 3.24
N SER A 113 -21.70 -17.59 2.80
CA SER A 113 -23.01 -17.37 2.18
C SER A 113 -24.19 -17.46 3.15
N GLU A 114 -24.06 -18.17 4.27
CA GLU A 114 -25.12 -18.34 5.28
C GLU A 114 -25.00 -17.34 6.43
N CYS A 115 -23.79 -16.90 6.79
CA CYS A 115 -23.61 -15.83 7.77
C CYS A 115 -24.18 -14.52 7.22
N ARG A 116 -24.89 -13.78 8.08
CA ARG A 116 -25.55 -12.50 7.73
C ARG A 116 -25.14 -11.38 8.66
N TYR A 117 -24.43 -11.70 9.74
CA TYR A 117 -24.07 -10.76 10.77
C TYR A 117 -22.64 -11.01 11.26
N HIS A 118 -22.03 -9.95 11.79
CA HIS A 118 -20.71 -10.04 12.41
C HIS A 118 -20.57 -9.14 13.63
N MET A 119 -19.57 -9.45 14.46
CA MET A 119 -19.01 -8.55 15.47
C MET A 119 -17.50 -8.44 15.24
N ILE A 120 -16.94 -7.24 15.39
CA ILE A 120 -15.49 -7.02 15.27
C ILE A 120 -14.90 -6.94 16.67
N ALA A 121 -13.90 -7.76 16.92
CA ALA A 121 -13.12 -7.79 18.14
C ALA A 121 -11.68 -7.37 17.83
N TYR A 122 -11.11 -6.48 18.65
CA TYR A 122 -9.80 -5.92 18.40
C TYR A 122 -9.09 -5.46 19.68
N ASP A 123 -7.77 -5.36 19.64
CA ASP A 123 -7.00 -4.76 20.72
C ASP A 123 -6.75 -3.27 20.48
N GLU A 124 -6.59 -2.53 21.58
CA GLU A 124 -6.00 -1.20 21.58
C GLU A 124 -4.88 -1.16 22.63
N GLN A 125 -3.84 -0.35 22.35
CA GLN A 125 -2.72 -0.12 23.28
C GLN A 125 -1.93 -1.39 23.66
N ALA A 126 -1.98 -2.46 22.87
CA ALA A 126 -1.18 -3.66 23.13
C ALA A 126 0.14 -3.72 22.33
N ALA A 127 0.47 -2.70 21.53
CA ALA A 127 1.67 -2.68 20.69
C ALA A 127 3.00 -2.71 21.48
N THR A 128 2.98 -2.39 22.77
CA THR A 128 4.17 -2.41 23.65
C THR A 128 4.35 -3.72 24.41
N LEU A 129 3.39 -4.66 24.31
CA LEU A 129 3.52 -5.97 24.92
C LEU A 129 4.60 -6.78 24.21
N GLN A 130 5.27 -7.66 24.97
CA GLN A 130 6.11 -8.68 24.37
C GLN A 130 5.25 -9.62 23.53
N ALA A 131 5.81 -10.15 22.43
CA ALA A 131 5.07 -10.95 21.46
C ALA A 131 4.32 -12.12 22.11
N HIS A 132 4.95 -12.85 23.04
CA HIS A 132 4.33 -13.97 23.77
C HIS A 132 3.14 -13.54 24.61
N ASP A 133 3.27 -12.45 25.37
CA ASP A 133 2.20 -11.93 26.22
C ASP A 133 1.01 -11.44 25.38
N LYS A 134 1.29 -10.75 24.27
CA LYS A 134 0.27 -10.27 23.34
C LYS A 134 -0.46 -11.45 22.70
N ALA A 135 0.28 -12.45 22.21
CA ALA A 135 -0.28 -13.66 21.62
C ALA A 135 -1.21 -14.39 22.60
N ASP A 136 -0.75 -14.65 23.81
CA ASP A 136 -1.54 -15.28 24.87
C ASP A 136 -2.83 -14.51 25.16
N MET A 137 -2.73 -13.20 25.35
CA MET A 137 -3.88 -12.34 25.60
C MET A 137 -4.91 -12.41 24.47
N LEU A 138 -4.47 -12.33 23.22
CA LEU A 138 -5.36 -12.34 22.05
C LEU A 138 -6.03 -13.69 21.84
N MET A 139 -5.31 -14.79 22.10
CA MET A 139 -5.87 -16.15 21.97
C MET A 139 -6.84 -16.47 23.11
N ASP A 140 -6.51 -16.08 24.34
CA ASP A 140 -7.44 -16.15 25.48
C ASP A 140 -8.72 -15.33 25.22
N TYR A 141 -8.58 -14.16 24.57
CA TYR A 141 -9.72 -13.32 24.18
C TYR A 141 -10.60 -13.97 23.11
N MET A 142 -10.00 -14.54 22.07
CA MET A 142 -10.70 -15.29 21.03
C MET A 142 -11.51 -16.45 21.63
N GLU A 143 -10.89 -17.26 22.50
CA GLU A 143 -11.54 -18.37 23.19
C GLU A 143 -12.70 -17.90 24.07
N ALA A 144 -12.50 -16.82 24.83
CA ALA A 144 -13.56 -16.21 25.64
C ALA A 144 -14.75 -15.78 24.79
N LEU A 145 -14.51 -15.17 23.63
CA LEU A 145 -15.56 -14.67 22.76
C LEU A 145 -16.39 -15.79 22.12
N VAL A 146 -15.77 -16.88 21.67
CA VAL A 146 -16.53 -18.02 21.13
C VAL A 146 -17.30 -18.78 22.21
N GLU A 147 -16.91 -18.68 23.49
CA GLU A 147 -17.69 -19.16 24.64
C GLU A 147 -18.88 -18.22 24.96
N ILE A 148 -18.65 -16.91 24.95
CA ILE A 148 -19.70 -15.91 25.20
C ILE A 148 -20.80 -16.01 24.15
N TYR A 149 -20.40 -16.17 22.87
CA TYR A 149 -21.27 -16.25 21.70
C TYR A 149 -21.26 -17.66 21.09
N PRO A 150 -22.06 -18.60 21.63
CA PRO A 150 -22.11 -19.97 21.11
C PRO A 150 -22.66 -20.06 19.67
N GLY A 151 -23.43 -19.05 19.22
CA GLY A 151 -23.92 -18.94 17.85
C GLY A 151 -22.89 -18.48 16.82
N CYS A 152 -21.65 -18.17 17.24
CA CYS A 152 -20.55 -17.91 16.32
C CYS A 152 -20.27 -19.17 15.51
N GLU A 153 -20.27 -19.05 14.19
CA GLU A 153 -19.99 -20.12 13.24
C GLU A 153 -18.50 -20.17 12.91
N ALA A 154 -17.88 -19.01 12.71
CA ALA A 154 -16.46 -18.90 12.34
C ALA A 154 -15.86 -17.57 12.79
N VAL A 155 -14.54 -17.55 12.93
CA VAL A 155 -13.74 -16.36 13.20
C VAL A 155 -12.86 -16.10 11.98
N TYR A 156 -12.99 -14.91 11.40
CA TYR A 156 -12.15 -14.41 10.32
C TYR A 156 -11.09 -13.46 10.90
N PHE A 157 -9.81 -13.82 10.76
CA PHE A 157 -8.68 -13.01 11.21
C PHE A 157 -8.34 -11.99 10.12
N MET A 158 -8.66 -10.72 10.37
CA MET A 158 -8.58 -9.68 9.36
C MET A 158 -7.13 -9.37 8.96
N ASN A 159 -6.18 -9.55 9.87
CA ASN A 159 -4.76 -9.31 9.62
C ASN A 159 -4.13 -10.36 8.68
N SER A 160 -4.67 -11.58 8.61
CA SER A 160 -4.08 -12.69 7.85
C SER A 160 -4.97 -13.28 6.75
N GLY A 161 -6.25 -12.88 6.72
CA GLY A 161 -7.23 -13.44 5.81
C GLY A 161 -7.66 -14.88 6.16
N LYS A 162 -7.23 -15.40 7.32
CA LYS A 162 -7.52 -16.77 7.75
C LYS A 162 -8.94 -16.89 8.30
N LEU A 163 -9.62 -17.98 7.98
CA LEU A 163 -10.95 -18.31 8.50
C LEU A 163 -10.89 -19.63 9.25
N ILE A 164 -11.34 -19.64 10.50
CA ILE A 164 -11.39 -20.85 11.34
C ILE A 164 -12.80 -21.04 11.88
N LYS A 165 -13.29 -22.28 11.90
CA LYS A 165 -14.60 -22.57 12.49
C LYS A 165 -14.57 -22.33 14.00
N ALA A 166 -15.62 -21.73 14.52
CA ALA A 166 -15.74 -21.53 15.96
C ALA A 166 -15.79 -22.87 16.72
N SER A 167 -16.30 -23.94 16.09
CA SER A 167 -16.25 -25.29 16.66
C SER A 167 -14.82 -25.83 16.79
N GLU A 168 -13.92 -25.48 15.88
CA GLU A 168 -12.51 -25.90 15.97
C GLU A 168 -11.81 -25.13 17.08
N ILE A 169 -12.07 -23.82 17.20
CA ILE A 169 -11.55 -23.00 18.32
C ILE A 169 -12.05 -23.54 19.67
N ARG A 170 -13.32 -23.96 19.79
CA ARG A 170 -13.85 -24.48 21.06
C ARG A 170 -13.30 -25.86 21.46
N ASN A 171 -12.83 -26.66 20.51
CA ASN A 171 -12.47 -28.07 20.73
C ASN A 171 -10.99 -28.38 20.41
N HIS A 172 -10.15 -27.36 20.23
CA HIS A 172 -8.76 -27.55 19.89
C HIS A 172 -7.93 -28.12 21.06
N GLU A 173 -6.82 -28.77 20.71
CA GLU A 173 -5.79 -29.23 21.66
C GLU A 173 -4.43 -28.55 21.40
N VAL A 174 -4.45 -27.41 20.69
CA VAL A 174 -3.23 -26.69 20.31
C VAL A 174 -2.51 -26.19 21.58
N PRO A 175 -1.20 -26.48 21.74
CA PRO A 175 -0.40 -25.98 22.86
C PRO A 175 -0.49 -24.46 22.96
N ARG A 176 -0.47 -23.93 24.19
CA ARG A 176 -0.73 -22.51 24.46
C ARG A 176 0.17 -21.59 23.64
N GLU A 177 1.45 -21.92 23.64
CA GLU A 177 2.52 -21.25 22.91
C GLU A 177 2.38 -21.32 21.38
N GLU A 178 1.54 -22.19 20.82
CA GLU A 178 1.33 -22.32 19.37
C GLU A 178 0.02 -21.72 18.89
N ARG A 179 -0.89 -21.34 19.79
CA ARG A 179 -2.26 -20.93 19.44
C ARG A 179 -2.27 -19.78 18.43
N PHE A 180 -1.41 -18.78 18.62
CA PHE A 180 -1.37 -17.64 17.72
C PHE A 180 -0.93 -18.02 16.30
N ILE A 181 0.16 -18.78 16.18
CA ILE A 181 0.66 -19.26 14.88
C ILE A 181 -0.40 -20.13 14.20
N TYR A 182 -1.03 -21.03 14.97
CA TYR A 182 -2.04 -21.94 14.45
C TYR A 182 -3.32 -21.24 13.99
N PHE A 183 -3.85 -20.30 14.77
CA PHE A 183 -5.14 -19.67 14.46
C PHE A 183 -5.01 -18.41 13.62
N ALA A 184 -4.07 -17.52 13.96
CA ALA A 184 -4.03 -16.16 13.43
C ALA A 184 -3.05 -15.99 12.27
N VAL A 185 -2.07 -16.87 12.06
CA VAL A 185 -1.11 -16.76 10.95
C VAL A 185 -1.56 -17.63 9.78
N ASN A 186 -1.53 -17.06 8.56
CA ASN A 186 -1.89 -17.77 7.33
C ASN A 186 -0.65 -18.03 6.48
N ALA A 187 -0.40 -19.27 6.10
CA ALA A 187 0.54 -19.58 5.01
C ALA A 187 -0.25 -19.59 3.70
N ARG A 188 0.18 -18.80 2.73
CA ARG A 188 -0.53 -18.60 1.45
C ARG A 188 0.39 -19.00 0.31
N PHE A 189 -0.18 -19.36 -0.83
CA PHE A 189 0.61 -19.58 -2.03
C PHE A 189 0.02 -18.88 -3.26
N PHE A 190 0.89 -18.47 -4.18
CA PHE A 190 0.56 -17.72 -5.38
C PHE A 190 1.41 -18.22 -6.56
N TYR A 191 0.87 -18.12 -7.77
CA TYR A 191 1.64 -18.36 -9.01
C TYR A 191 2.23 -17.04 -9.51
N LEU A 192 3.51 -17.04 -9.89
CA LEU A 192 4.18 -15.92 -10.54
C LEU A 192 4.18 -16.12 -12.05
N ASN A 193 3.44 -15.27 -12.79
CA ASN A 193 3.40 -15.20 -14.26
C ASN A 193 2.98 -16.50 -14.98
N GLN A 194 3.86 -17.50 -15.01
CA GLN A 194 3.72 -18.83 -15.63
C GLN A 194 3.55 -19.88 -14.52
N ARG A 195 2.74 -20.92 -14.76
CA ARG A 195 2.26 -21.88 -13.72
C ARG A 195 3.35 -22.65 -12.96
N ASP A 196 4.62 -22.48 -13.29
CA ASP A 196 5.72 -23.27 -12.75
C ASP A 196 6.46 -22.54 -11.60
N ASN A 197 6.34 -21.21 -11.51
CA ASN A 197 6.95 -20.41 -10.45
C ASN A 197 5.92 -20.08 -9.36
N LEU A 198 6.30 -20.31 -8.10
CA LEU A 198 5.44 -20.18 -6.94
C LEU A 198 6.03 -19.22 -5.93
N VAL A 199 5.15 -18.51 -5.21
CA VAL A 199 5.49 -17.83 -3.94
C VAL A 199 4.70 -18.50 -2.83
N VAL A 200 5.36 -18.81 -1.73
CA VAL A 200 4.72 -19.11 -0.45
C VAL A 200 5.10 -18.01 0.55
N ASP A 201 4.12 -17.46 1.26
CA ASP A 201 4.38 -16.49 2.31
C ASP A 201 3.57 -16.78 3.57
N THR A 202 4.03 -16.26 4.71
CA THR A 202 3.18 -16.14 5.89
C THR A 202 2.57 -14.75 5.96
N LEU A 203 1.38 -14.63 6.53
CA LEU A 203 0.75 -13.36 6.82
C LEU A 203 0.12 -13.39 8.21
N GLY A 204 0.45 -12.40 9.03
CA GLY A 204 -0.19 -12.16 10.33
C GLY A 204 0.79 -12.00 11.49
N MET A 205 2.10 -12.27 11.28
CA MET A 205 3.13 -12.12 12.32
C MET A 205 3.34 -10.66 12.74
N ASP A 206 3.08 -9.71 11.85
CA ASP A 206 3.22 -8.26 12.12
C ASP A 206 2.30 -7.77 13.25
N ALA A 207 1.17 -8.46 13.50
CA ALA A 207 0.33 -8.18 14.67
C ALA A 207 1.07 -8.38 16.00
N LEU A 208 2.17 -9.13 16.00
CA LEU A 208 3.09 -9.33 17.13
C LEU A 208 4.42 -8.60 16.97
N MET A 209 4.56 -7.71 15.99
CA MET A 209 5.82 -7.05 15.63
C MET A 209 6.93 -8.03 15.21
N LEU A 210 6.56 -9.19 14.67
CA LEU A 210 7.48 -10.20 14.17
C LEU A 210 7.40 -10.26 12.63
N PRO A 211 8.51 -10.55 11.94
CA PRO A 211 8.49 -10.63 10.49
C PRO A 211 7.71 -11.86 10.03
N ASP A 212 7.01 -11.67 8.90
CA ASP A 212 6.50 -12.77 8.11
C ASP A 212 7.62 -13.37 7.23
N LEU A 213 7.39 -14.55 6.67
CA LEU A 213 8.32 -15.28 5.82
C LEU A 213 7.87 -15.26 4.37
N GLN A 214 8.82 -15.42 3.47
CA GLN A 214 8.57 -15.57 2.04
C GLN A 214 9.55 -16.55 1.40
N PHE A 215 9.04 -17.34 0.46
CA PHE A 215 9.77 -18.27 -0.39
C PHE A 215 9.29 -18.04 -1.82
N HIS A 216 10.21 -18.03 -2.78
CA HIS A 216 9.86 -18.05 -4.20
C HIS A 216 10.67 -19.14 -4.90
N PHE A 217 9.98 -20.04 -5.60
CA PHE A 217 10.62 -21.28 -6.05
C PHE A 217 9.91 -21.91 -7.24
N HIS A 218 10.64 -22.80 -7.90
CA HIS A 218 10.14 -23.76 -8.89
C HIS A 218 10.52 -25.19 -8.46
N ASP A 219 9.90 -26.19 -9.08
CA ASP A 219 10.21 -27.61 -8.90
C ASP A 219 10.19 -28.11 -7.44
N ALA A 220 9.39 -27.49 -6.56
CA ALA A 220 9.11 -27.95 -5.20
C ALA A 220 7.60 -27.93 -4.91
N ASP A 221 7.16 -28.75 -3.96
CA ASP A 221 5.74 -28.83 -3.59
C ASP A 221 5.38 -27.75 -2.58
N ALA A 222 4.39 -26.93 -2.94
CA ALA A 222 3.91 -25.85 -2.09
C ALA A 222 3.40 -26.31 -0.73
N GLU A 223 2.86 -27.53 -0.60
CA GLU A 223 2.36 -28.04 0.69
C GLU A 223 3.50 -28.25 1.68
N TRP A 224 4.63 -28.81 1.23
CA TRP A 224 5.83 -28.96 2.08
C TRP A 224 6.40 -27.59 2.45
N ILE A 225 6.47 -26.64 1.51
CA ILE A 225 6.97 -25.28 1.81
C ILE A 225 6.03 -24.54 2.77
N MET A 226 4.71 -24.63 2.61
CA MET A 226 3.74 -24.03 3.54
C MET A 226 3.85 -24.63 4.96
N SER A 227 4.01 -25.95 5.07
CA SER A 227 4.25 -26.60 6.36
C SER A 227 5.57 -26.11 6.98
N TYR A 228 6.61 -25.93 6.18
CA TYR A 228 7.89 -25.43 6.66
C TYR A 228 7.82 -23.95 7.08
N ALA A 229 7.09 -23.13 6.34
CA ALA A 229 6.81 -21.74 6.70
C ALA A 229 6.15 -21.63 8.08
N TYR A 230 5.21 -22.52 8.42
CA TYR A 230 4.63 -22.58 9.76
C TYR A 230 5.65 -22.97 10.84
N ASN A 231 6.51 -23.94 10.56
CA ASN A 231 7.57 -24.35 11.50
C ASN A 231 8.53 -23.19 11.78
N LEU A 232 8.94 -22.46 10.73
CA LEU A 232 9.80 -21.29 10.88
C LEU A 232 9.08 -20.12 11.56
N ALA A 233 7.80 -19.87 11.28
CA ALA A 233 7.02 -18.86 11.99
C ALA A 233 6.92 -19.18 13.49
N SER A 234 6.72 -20.45 13.85
CA SER A 234 6.77 -20.94 15.23
C SER A 234 8.15 -20.74 15.85
N TYR A 235 9.23 -21.04 15.11
CA TYR A 235 10.60 -20.80 15.56
C TYR A 235 10.89 -19.32 15.82
N ILE A 236 10.50 -18.43 14.89
CA ILE A 236 10.62 -16.97 15.01
C ILE A 236 9.84 -16.49 16.23
N PHE A 237 8.61 -16.94 16.41
CA PHE A 237 7.79 -16.56 17.55
C PHE A 237 8.40 -16.99 18.87
N ARG A 238 8.71 -18.28 19.04
CA ARG A 238 9.28 -18.84 20.28
C ARG A 238 10.58 -18.16 20.69
N ASN A 239 11.41 -17.80 19.72
CA ASN A 239 12.76 -17.26 19.96
C ASN A 239 12.84 -15.73 19.77
N ASN A 240 11.71 -15.04 19.62
CA ASN A 240 11.63 -13.60 19.42
C ASN A 240 12.51 -13.09 18.26
N ASN A 241 12.33 -13.71 17.10
CA ASN A 241 13.04 -13.46 15.85
C ASN A 241 14.57 -13.45 15.98
N PRO A 242 15.21 -14.63 16.07
CA PRO A 242 16.66 -14.71 16.16
C PRO A 242 17.38 -14.52 14.81
N ILE A 243 16.65 -14.55 13.68
CA ILE A 243 17.20 -14.59 12.32
C ILE A 243 17.65 -13.19 11.87
N LYS A 244 18.87 -13.10 11.35
CA LYS A 244 19.50 -11.89 10.84
C LYS A 244 19.76 -11.97 9.34
N GLU A 245 20.08 -10.83 8.75
CA GLU A 245 20.51 -10.72 7.35
C GLU A 245 21.70 -11.64 7.08
N GLY A 246 21.58 -12.50 6.06
CA GLY A 246 22.60 -13.45 5.64
C GLY A 246 22.72 -14.70 6.51
N ASP A 247 21.89 -14.88 7.55
CA ASP A 247 21.81 -16.14 8.29
C ASP A 247 21.37 -17.28 7.36
N THR A 248 21.62 -18.52 7.79
CA THR A 248 21.23 -19.72 7.04
C THR A 248 20.31 -20.61 7.84
N ILE A 249 19.44 -21.33 7.14
CA ILE A 249 18.56 -22.36 7.69
C ILE A 249 18.69 -23.64 6.87
N ASP A 250 18.40 -24.78 7.51
CA ASP A 250 18.35 -26.07 6.81
C ASP A 250 17.27 -26.03 5.71
N SER A 251 17.57 -26.62 4.57
CA SER A 251 16.57 -26.82 3.52
C SER A 251 15.60 -27.95 3.87
N ILE A 252 14.57 -28.13 3.04
CA ILE A 252 13.68 -29.28 3.13
C ILE A 252 13.59 -30.05 1.82
N TYR A 253 13.48 -31.38 1.91
CA TYR A 253 13.20 -32.26 0.78
C TYR A 253 12.13 -33.28 1.16
N LYS A 254 11.02 -33.30 0.42
CA LYS A 254 9.85 -34.16 0.70
C LYS A 254 9.32 -34.01 2.14
N GLY A 255 9.38 -32.79 2.68
CA GLY A 255 8.89 -32.45 4.02
C GLY A 255 9.87 -32.71 5.17
N GLU A 256 11.07 -33.24 4.90
CA GLU A 256 12.09 -33.51 5.92
C GLU A 256 13.25 -32.50 5.81
N LEU A 257 13.86 -32.15 6.94
CA LEU A 257 15.03 -31.28 6.99
C LEU A 257 16.25 -31.94 6.33
N VAL A 258 17.04 -31.15 5.61
CA VAL A 258 18.29 -31.56 4.97
C VAL A 258 19.40 -30.59 5.39
N GLU A 259 20.22 -31.00 6.34
CA GLU A 259 21.27 -30.17 6.96
C GLU A 259 22.42 -29.85 5.97
N GLU A 260 22.68 -30.72 5.00
CA GLU A 260 23.78 -30.55 4.05
C GLU A 260 23.53 -29.43 3.02
N ILE A 261 22.27 -29.00 2.87
CA ILE A 261 21.88 -27.92 1.97
C ILE A 261 21.26 -26.81 2.81
N GLN A 262 21.94 -25.66 2.81
CA GLN A 262 21.54 -24.47 3.57
C GLN A 262 20.91 -23.44 2.65
N TRP A 263 19.80 -22.86 3.08
CA TRP A 263 19.14 -21.73 2.44
C TRP A 263 19.49 -20.44 3.17
N THR A 264 19.67 -19.34 2.44
CA THR A 264 20.05 -18.04 2.99
C THR A 264 18.82 -17.18 3.25
N CYS A 265 18.81 -16.48 4.38
CA CYS A 265 17.75 -15.58 4.80
C CYS A 265 18.15 -14.11 4.55
N SER A 266 17.27 -13.34 3.92
CA SER A 266 17.43 -11.90 3.71
C SER A 266 16.15 -11.14 4.02
N TYR A 267 16.26 -9.92 4.53
CA TYR A 267 15.11 -9.04 4.75
C TYR A 267 14.77 -8.30 3.47
N LYS A 268 13.59 -8.58 2.91
CA LYS A 268 13.11 -7.96 1.66
C LYS A 268 11.67 -7.47 1.77
N ASN A 269 11.23 -6.71 0.79
CA ASN A 269 9.82 -6.39 0.62
C ASN A 269 9.03 -7.64 0.18
N ALA A 270 7.82 -7.80 0.70
CA ALA A 270 6.92 -8.86 0.26
C ALA A 270 6.56 -8.72 -1.22
N LEU A 271 6.71 -9.80 -1.98
CA LEU A 271 6.34 -9.92 -3.40
C LEU A 271 4.82 -9.91 -3.58
N VAL A 272 4.06 -10.30 -2.56
CA VAL A 272 2.60 -10.38 -2.58
C VAL A 272 2.00 -9.49 -1.50
N LYS A 273 0.96 -8.73 -1.87
CA LYS A 273 0.27 -7.79 -0.98
C LYS A 273 -0.23 -8.48 0.32
N PRO A 274 -0.30 -7.74 1.44
CA PRO A 274 0.06 -6.32 1.60
C PRO A 274 1.57 -6.07 1.65
N GLU A 275 1.98 -4.84 1.36
CA GLU A 275 3.37 -4.39 1.51
C GLU A 275 3.82 -4.47 2.96
N ARG A 276 4.94 -5.17 3.17
CA ARG A 276 5.59 -5.36 4.47
C ARG A 276 7.00 -5.92 4.26
N MET A 277 7.85 -5.75 5.27
CA MET A 277 9.13 -6.44 5.32
C MET A 277 8.91 -7.92 5.70
N VAL A 278 9.61 -8.81 5.02
CA VAL A 278 9.59 -10.26 5.25
C VAL A 278 11.01 -10.81 5.32
N ILE A 279 11.18 -11.96 5.95
CA ILE A 279 12.36 -12.79 5.78
C ILE A 279 12.16 -13.63 4.52
N ASP A 280 12.88 -13.27 3.46
CA ASP A 280 12.95 -13.97 2.18
C ASP A 280 13.99 -15.10 2.28
N ILE A 281 13.58 -16.32 1.93
CA ILE A 281 14.40 -17.53 2.04
C ILE A 281 14.80 -17.98 0.64
N PHE A 282 16.10 -17.86 0.34
CA PHE A 282 16.67 -18.27 -0.93
C PHE A 282 16.88 -19.79 -1.00
N MET A 283 16.06 -20.46 -1.83
CA MET A 283 15.99 -21.93 -1.90
C MET A 283 17.08 -22.60 -2.76
N GLY A 284 18.21 -21.94 -2.99
CA GLY A 284 19.33 -22.50 -3.76
C GLY A 284 18.93 -22.78 -5.21
N GLU A 285 19.17 -24.01 -5.69
CA GLU A 285 18.83 -24.43 -7.07
C GLU A 285 17.33 -24.39 -7.39
N ASN A 286 16.47 -24.44 -6.36
CA ASN A 286 15.02 -24.31 -6.52
C ASN A 286 14.55 -22.86 -6.47
N ALA A 287 15.44 -21.91 -6.17
CA ALA A 287 15.07 -20.50 -6.10
C ALA A 287 14.76 -19.99 -7.51
N VAL A 288 13.65 -19.26 -7.62
CA VAL A 288 13.43 -18.43 -8.79
C VAL A 288 14.29 -17.19 -8.59
N GLU A 289 15.34 -17.00 -9.37
CA GLU A 289 15.97 -15.68 -9.47
C GLU A 289 14.93 -14.72 -10.06
N MET A 290 14.17 -14.11 -9.17
CA MET A 290 13.66 -12.80 -9.44
C MET A 290 14.90 -11.93 -9.35
N GLU A 291 15.41 -11.46 -10.49
CA GLU A 291 16.07 -10.15 -10.49
C GLU A 291 15.18 -9.29 -9.59
N GLU A 292 15.75 -8.61 -8.60
CA GLU A 292 14.99 -7.64 -7.84
C GLU A 292 14.25 -6.81 -8.88
N GLU A 293 12.95 -7.07 -9.05
CA GLU A 293 12.06 -6.10 -9.63
C GLU A 293 12.10 -5.03 -8.55
N GLU A 294 13.12 -4.16 -8.61
CA GLU A 294 13.00 -2.74 -8.34
C GLU A 294 11.65 -2.41 -8.91
N THR A 295 10.59 -2.48 -8.09
CA THR A 295 9.16 -2.53 -8.49
C THR A 295 9.06 -2.02 -9.91
N GLU A 296 9.11 -2.92 -10.92
CA GLU A 296 9.43 -2.48 -12.28
C GLU A 296 8.32 -1.48 -12.57
N ALA A 297 8.68 -0.19 -12.59
CA ALA A 297 7.67 0.83 -12.56
C ALA A 297 6.76 0.53 -13.72
N ASP A 298 5.44 0.59 -13.50
CA ASP A 298 4.49 0.35 -14.58
C ASP A 298 4.54 1.53 -15.55
N ASN A 299 5.69 1.66 -16.24
CA ASN A 299 6.06 2.59 -17.29
C ASN A 299 5.16 2.43 -18.51
N SER A 300 4.22 1.47 -18.46
CA SER A 300 3.15 1.35 -19.42
C SER A 300 2.15 2.50 -19.29
N THR A 301 2.03 3.17 -18.13
CA THR A 301 0.90 4.08 -17.86
C THR A 301 1.32 5.43 -17.26
N PHE A 302 0.83 6.52 -17.86
CA PHE A 302 0.76 7.84 -17.23
C PHE A 302 -0.69 8.23 -16.99
N ALA A 303 -1.03 8.74 -15.81
CA ALA A 303 -2.37 9.20 -15.48
C ALA A 303 -2.38 10.47 -14.63
N GLY A 304 -3.47 11.22 -14.71
CA GLY A 304 -3.69 12.39 -13.87
C GLY A 304 -5.13 12.89 -13.89
N PHE A 305 -5.43 13.80 -12.96
CA PHE A 305 -6.76 14.40 -12.81
C PHE A 305 -6.73 15.87 -13.24
N LEU A 306 -7.36 16.19 -14.37
CA LEU A 306 -7.61 17.59 -14.70
C LEU A 306 -8.79 18.07 -13.85
N LEU A 307 -8.57 19.11 -13.05
CA LEU A 307 -9.54 19.61 -12.08
C LEU A 307 -10.51 20.57 -12.76
N LEU A 308 -11.83 20.33 -12.64
CA LEU A 308 -12.86 21.11 -13.32
C LEU A 308 -13.69 21.91 -12.33
N SER A 309 -13.92 23.19 -12.63
CA SER A 309 -14.87 24.06 -11.91
C SER A 309 -16.34 23.67 -12.10
N SER A 310 -16.66 22.85 -13.11
CA SER A 310 -17.99 22.30 -13.38
C SER A 310 -17.88 20.99 -14.19
N PRO A 311 -18.82 20.03 -14.06
CA PRO A 311 -18.74 18.71 -14.69
C PRO A 311 -19.07 18.75 -16.19
N LYS A 312 -18.32 19.52 -16.97
CA LYS A 312 -18.54 19.71 -18.42
C LYS A 312 -17.21 19.81 -19.13
N TRP A 313 -17.09 19.27 -20.32
CA TRP A 313 -15.93 19.54 -21.18
C TRP A 313 -16.36 19.38 -22.64
N SER A 314 -15.58 19.91 -23.58
CA SER A 314 -15.90 19.85 -25.00
C SER A 314 -14.93 18.94 -25.73
N GLU A 315 -15.33 17.69 -25.96
CA GLU A 315 -14.61 16.73 -26.81
C GLU A 315 -14.36 17.32 -28.21
N LYS A 316 -15.37 17.99 -28.80
CA LYS A 316 -15.25 18.63 -30.12
C LYS A 316 -14.15 19.69 -30.15
N GLN A 317 -14.05 20.51 -29.11
CA GLN A 317 -12.97 21.49 -28.99
C GLN A 317 -11.63 20.79 -28.77
N PHE A 318 -11.57 19.82 -27.86
CA PHE A 318 -10.37 19.05 -27.56
C PHE A 318 -9.81 18.40 -28.83
N ARG A 319 -10.63 17.69 -29.60
CA ARG A 319 -10.22 17.06 -30.87
C ARG A 319 -9.65 18.06 -31.88
N LYS A 320 -10.32 19.21 -32.03
CA LYS A 320 -9.88 20.27 -32.94
C LYS A 320 -8.52 20.82 -32.51
N ASP A 321 -8.35 21.10 -31.22
CA ASP A 321 -7.13 21.65 -30.66
C ASP A 321 -5.98 20.63 -30.70
N LEU A 322 -6.25 19.36 -30.37
CA LEU A 322 -5.28 18.26 -30.41
C LEU A 322 -4.71 18.06 -31.81
N GLY A 323 -5.59 18.02 -32.82
CA GLY A 323 -5.18 17.90 -34.22
C GLY A 323 -4.44 19.14 -34.72
N LYS A 324 -4.80 20.33 -34.26
CA LYS A 324 -4.14 21.58 -34.66
C LYS A 324 -2.74 21.71 -34.07
N GLU A 325 -2.56 21.36 -32.80
CA GLU A 325 -1.33 21.61 -32.05
C GLU A 325 -0.31 20.48 -32.20
N TRP A 326 -0.79 19.25 -32.31
CA TRP A 326 0.05 18.06 -32.26
C TRP A 326 -0.09 17.15 -33.49
N GLY A 327 -1.00 17.46 -34.41
CA GLY A 327 -1.26 16.63 -35.59
C GLY A 327 -1.90 15.27 -35.25
N ILE A 328 -2.38 15.10 -34.01
CA ILE A 328 -3.01 13.85 -33.55
C ILE A 328 -4.50 13.89 -33.92
N HIS A 329 -4.92 12.94 -34.73
CA HIS A 329 -6.29 12.81 -35.21
C HIS A 329 -6.81 11.42 -34.89
N TYR A 330 -8.04 11.34 -34.39
CA TYR A 330 -8.75 10.07 -34.18
C TYR A 330 -10.15 10.16 -34.81
N PRO A 331 -10.67 9.05 -35.37
CA PRO A 331 -11.96 9.03 -36.02
C PRO A 331 -13.10 9.22 -35.02
N LEU A 332 -14.21 9.80 -35.49
CA LEU A 332 -15.51 9.60 -34.86
C LEU A 332 -16.10 8.30 -35.42
N PRO A 333 -16.71 7.43 -34.61
CA PRO A 333 -17.55 6.37 -35.16
C PRO A 333 -18.59 7.00 -36.11
N GLU A 334 -18.75 6.44 -37.31
CA GLU A 334 -19.95 6.71 -38.12
C GLU A 334 -21.18 6.27 -37.29
N GLU A 335 -22.29 6.99 -37.41
CA GLU A 335 -23.45 6.93 -36.50
C GLU A 335 -24.11 5.54 -36.31
N ASP A 336 -23.64 4.47 -36.96
CA ASP A 336 -24.30 3.15 -37.02
C ASP A 336 -23.43 1.94 -36.57
N GLU A 337 -22.19 2.11 -36.12
CA GLU A 337 -21.47 1.00 -35.44
C GLU A 337 -21.45 1.22 -33.92
N SER A 338 -22.46 0.63 -33.27
CA SER A 338 -22.64 0.64 -31.82
C SER A 338 -21.55 -0.17 -31.11
N THR A 339 -20.40 0.45 -30.85
CA THR A 339 -19.65 0.26 -29.61
C THR A 339 -19.10 1.62 -29.22
N TYR A 340 -19.44 2.04 -28.00
CA TYR A 340 -19.20 3.37 -27.43
C TYR A 340 -20.10 4.45 -28.03
N LEU A 341 -20.60 5.35 -27.18
CA LEU A 341 -21.45 6.52 -27.49
C LEU A 341 -22.98 6.32 -27.38
N SER A 342 -23.49 5.93 -26.19
CA SER A 342 -24.83 6.34 -25.74
C SER A 342 -24.76 7.74 -25.10
N GLU A 343 -25.89 8.43 -24.92
CA GLU A 343 -25.97 9.76 -24.28
C GLU A 343 -25.51 9.79 -22.79
N ASP A 344 -25.12 8.62 -22.23
CA ASP A 344 -24.58 8.39 -20.88
C ASP A 344 -23.03 8.11 -20.87
N LYS A 345 -22.25 8.75 -21.75
CA LYS A 345 -20.81 8.46 -21.95
C LYS A 345 -19.94 8.66 -20.69
N ALA A 346 -19.44 7.56 -20.11
CA ALA A 346 -18.48 7.60 -19.00
C ALA A 346 -17.00 7.76 -19.44
N VAL A 347 -16.61 7.35 -20.65
CA VAL A 347 -15.20 7.31 -21.10
C VAL A 347 -15.08 7.59 -22.62
N LEU A 348 -14.16 8.45 -23.03
CA LEU A 348 -13.64 8.57 -24.40
C LEU A 348 -12.32 7.81 -24.49
N ALA A 349 -12.19 6.87 -25.43
CA ALA A 349 -10.95 6.16 -25.69
C ALA A 349 -10.58 6.21 -27.18
N PHE A 350 -9.30 6.39 -27.48
CA PHE A 350 -8.78 6.35 -28.85
C PHE A 350 -7.30 5.98 -28.87
N ASP A 351 -6.85 5.39 -29.97
CA ASP A 351 -5.46 4.96 -30.13
C ASP A 351 -4.63 6.02 -30.88
N VAL A 352 -3.36 6.12 -30.49
CA VAL A 352 -2.31 6.88 -31.18
C VAL A 352 -1.12 5.94 -31.35
N GLY A 353 -1.00 5.36 -32.55
CA GLY A 353 -0.05 4.27 -32.77
C GLY A 353 -0.48 3.02 -32.00
N LYS A 354 0.38 2.52 -31.11
CA LYS A 354 0.08 1.40 -30.20
C LYS A 354 -0.41 1.83 -28.82
N MET A 355 -0.37 3.13 -28.53
CA MET A 355 -0.77 3.69 -27.25
C MET A 355 -2.27 3.99 -27.25
N THR A 356 -2.94 3.71 -26.15
CA THR A 356 -4.35 4.05 -25.94
C THR A 356 -4.47 5.23 -25.00
N VAL A 357 -5.21 6.25 -25.41
CA VAL A 357 -5.62 7.39 -24.58
C VAL A 357 -7.02 7.14 -24.06
N ALA A 358 -7.24 7.28 -22.75
CA ALA A 358 -8.55 7.22 -22.12
C ALA A 358 -8.84 8.52 -21.35
N ILE A 359 -10.03 9.08 -21.52
CA ILE A 359 -10.49 10.33 -20.88
C ILE A 359 -11.90 10.11 -20.31
N SER A 360 -12.04 10.19 -19.00
CA SER A 360 -13.29 9.93 -18.29
C SER A 360 -13.72 11.14 -17.49
N LEU A 361 -14.97 11.59 -17.64
CA LEU A 361 -15.53 12.66 -16.81
C LEU A 361 -16.11 12.07 -15.54
N ILE A 362 -15.57 12.49 -14.40
CA ILE A 362 -16.09 12.12 -13.09
C ILE A 362 -16.80 13.35 -12.48
N PRO A 363 -18.13 13.34 -12.33
CA PRO A 363 -18.92 14.52 -11.95
C PRO A 363 -18.93 14.77 -10.43
N MET A 364 -17.79 14.57 -9.77
CA MET A 364 -17.58 14.84 -8.35
C MET A 364 -16.12 15.26 -8.11
N PRO A 365 -15.82 16.01 -7.03
CA PRO A 365 -14.44 16.38 -6.74
C PRO A 365 -13.59 15.16 -6.41
N VAL A 366 -12.30 15.22 -6.77
CA VAL A 366 -11.28 14.26 -6.32
C VAL A 366 -11.31 14.17 -4.79
N GLN A 367 -11.36 12.95 -4.25
CA GLN A 367 -11.46 12.67 -2.80
C GLN A 367 -10.10 12.39 -2.14
N GLU A 368 -9.01 12.45 -2.91
CA GLU A 368 -7.65 12.26 -2.43
C GLU A 368 -7.22 13.40 -1.51
N LYS A 369 -6.72 13.03 -0.34
CA LYS A 369 -6.32 13.99 0.67
C LYS A 369 -4.94 14.57 0.36
N GLU A 370 -4.10 13.75 -0.25
CA GLU A 370 -2.74 14.00 -0.69
C GLU A 370 -2.72 15.20 -1.65
N MET A 371 -3.66 15.27 -2.60
CA MET A 371 -3.83 16.43 -3.49
C MET A 371 -4.05 17.76 -2.74
N LYS A 372 -4.84 17.76 -1.65
CA LYS A 372 -5.06 18.98 -0.86
C LYS A 372 -3.80 19.40 -0.11
N ASP A 373 -3.08 18.44 0.44
CA ASP A 373 -1.84 18.67 1.16
C ASP A 373 -0.75 19.16 0.19
N ALA A 374 -0.66 18.58 -1.02
CA ALA A 374 0.23 19.02 -2.08
C ALA A 374 -0.09 20.45 -2.55
N ALA A 375 -1.37 20.75 -2.81
CA ALA A 375 -1.80 22.08 -3.21
C ALA A 375 -1.53 23.17 -2.15
N ALA A 376 -1.71 22.84 -0.88
CA ALA A 376 -1.47 23.77 0.22
C ALA A 376 0.03 24.10 0.42
N ASN A 377 0.92 23.17 0.05
CA ASN A 377 2.37 23.31 0.18
C ASN A 377 3.05 23.62 -1.16
N ASN A 378 2.27 23.89 -2.21
CA ASN A 378 2.80 24.13 -3.55
C ASN A 378 3.52 25.48 -3.62
N TRP A 379 4.85 25.44 -3.64
CA TRP A 379 5.68 26.64 -3.68
C TRP A 379 5.75 27.28 -5.08
N MET A 380 5.45 26.52 -6.14
CA MET A 380 5.47 26.98 -7.53
C MET A 380 4.16 27.67 -7.93
N TRP A 381 3.01 27.16 -7.45
CA TRP A 381 1.70 27.69 -7.80
C TRP A 381 0.88 28.12 -6.58
N LYS A 382 0.89 29.43 -6.30
CA LYS A 382 0.13 30.02 -5.18
C LYS A 382 -1.40 29.80 -5.28
N GLY A 383 -1.92 29.60 -6.49
CA GLY A 383 -3.35 29.37 -6.73
C GLY A 383 -3.80 27.91 -6.58
N ALA A 384 -2.89 26.98 -6.30
CA ALA A 384 -3.18 25.55 -6.26
C ALA A 384 -4.28 25.20 -5.24
N ALA A 385 -4.17 25.71 -4.02
CA ALA A 385 -5.16 25.46 -2.97
C ALA A 385 -6.55 25.96 -3.37
N ASP A 386 -6.65 27.13 -4.01
CA ASP A 386 -7.93 27.67 -4.47
C ASP A 386 -8.53 26.79 -5.57
N ALA A 387 -7.73 26.38 -6.56
CA ALA A 387 -8.16 25.47 -7.61
C ALA A 387 -8.71 24.14 -7.06
N VAL A 388 -8.02 23.55 -6.09
CA VAL A 388 -8.42 22.31 -5.40
C VAL A 388 -9.59 22.49 -4.43
N ASN A 389 -9.87 23.71 -3.97
CA ASN A 389 -11.02 23.94 -3.10
C ASN A 389 -12.31 24.20 -3.90
N VAL A 390 -12.20 24.73 -5.12
CA VAL A 390 -13.35 25.13 -5.92
C VAL A 390 -13.72 24.14 -7.03
N HIS A 391 -12.90 23.13 -7.31
CA HIS A 391 -13.24 22.10 -8.30
C HIS A 391 -14.43 21.27 -7.82
N LYS A 392 -15.23 20.84 -8.78
CA LYS A 392 -16.49 20.10 -8.55
C LYS A 392 -16.52 18.76 -9.27
N ALA A 393 -15.58 18.56 -10.18
CA ALA A 393 -15.46 17.42 -11.07
C ALA A 393 -14.00 17.30 -11.51
N TYR A 394 -13.65 16.19 -12.14
CA TYR A 394 -12.36 16.04 -12.81
C TYR A 394 -12.47 15.20 -14.08
N LEU A 395 -11.51 15.37 -15.00
CA LEU A 395 -11.26 14.41 -16.06
C LEU A 395 -10.13 13.50 -15.58
N LEU A 396 -10.40 12.21 -15.46
CA LEU A 396 -9.34 11.20 -15.36
C LEU A 396 -8.80 10.98 -16.76
N VAL A 397 -7.52 11.26 -16.94
CA VAL A 397 -6.81 11.04 -18.21
C VAL A 397 -5.74 10.01 -17.98
N GLY A 398 -5.68 9.02 -18.85
CA GLY A 398 -4.65 8.00 -18.86
C GLY A 398 -4.11 7.77 -20.27
N VAL A 399 -2.82 7.50 -20.38
CA VAL A 399 -2.18 6.97 -21.58
C VAL A 399 -1.54 5.66 -21.21
N VAL A 400 -1.85 4.59 -21.93
CA VAL A 400 -1.30 3.25 -21.72
C VAL A 400 -0.58 2.79 -22.99
N SER A 401 0.60 2.18 -22.86
CA SER A 401 1.36 1.59 -23.96
C SER A 401 1.74 0.13 -23.67
N PRO A 402 1.56 -0.79 -24.64
CA PRO A 402 2.06 -2.15 -24.52
C PRO A 402 3.59 -2.23 -24.64
N ASP A 403 4.25 -1.21 -25.21
CA ASP A 403 5.70 -1.22 -25.47
C ASP A 403 6.53 -0.74 -24.24
N LYS A 404 5.88 -0.30 -23.14
CA LYS A 404 6.49 0.18 -21.88
C LYS A 404 7.54 1.31 -22.03
N ASP A 405 7.51 2.09 -23.11
CA ASP A 405 8.36 3.27 -23.28
C ASP A 405 7.80 4.46 -22.49
N ALA A 406 8.34 4.69 -21.30
CA ALA A 406 7.89 5.75 -20.38
C ALA A 406 7.97 7.15 -21.00
N LEU A 407 8.99 7.44 -21.81
CA LEU A 407 9.17 8.76 -22.42
C LEU A 407 8.14 9.00 -23.53
N GLU A 408 7.83 7.97 -24.33
CA GLU A 408 6.80 8.07 -25.35
C GLU A 408 5.40 8.23 -24.73
N VAL A 409 5.11 7.44 -23.68
CA VAL A 409 3.86 7.50 -22.91
C VAL A 409 3.69 8.87 -22.25
N ALA A 410 4.70 9.35 -21.52
CA ALA A 410 4.69 10.66 -20.88
C ALA A 410 4.55 11.79 -21.91
N GLY A 411 5.23 11.66 -23.05
CA GLY A 411 5.13 12.61 -24.17
C GLY A 411 3.72 12.70 -24.75
N LEU A 412 3.05 11.57 -24.96
CA LEU A 412 1.65 11.57 -25.44
C LEU A 412 0.70 12.10 -24.36
N PHE A 413 0.88 11.70 -23.10
CA PHE A 413 0.10 12.21 -21.97
C PHE A 413 0.19 13.72 -21.85
N THR A 414 1.39 14.30 -21.94
CA THR A 414 1.60 15.76 -21.90
C THR A 414 0.90 16.47 -23.05
N LYS A 415 0.95 15.94 -24.28
CA LYS A 415 0.24 16.53 -25.44
C LYS A 415 -1.28 16.56 -25.22
N VAL A 416 -1.84 15.45 -24.72
CA VAL A 416 -3.27 15.34 -24.41
C VAL A 416 -3.66 16.30 -23.29
N THR A 417 -2.93 16.28 -22.19
CA THR A 417 -3.15 17.13 -21.02
C THR A 417 -3.03 18.62 -21.36
N ALA A 418 -1.96 19.03 -22.03
CA ALA A 418 -1.76 20.41 -22.47
C ALA A 418 -2.91 20.91 -23.36
N THR A 419 -3.43 20.04 -24.22
CA THR A 419 -4.60 20.35 -25.05
C THR A 419 -5.87 20.51 -24.21
N LEU A 420 -6.11 19.62 -23.25
CA LEU A 420 -7.27 19.68 -22.36
C LEU A 420 -7.24 20.94 -21.48
N LEU A 421 -6.07 21.34 -20.98
CA LEU A 421 -5.88 22.55 -20.16
C LEU A 421 -6.30 23.86 -20.86
N LYS A 422 -6.56 23.84 -22.18
CA LYS A 422 -7.15 24.98 -22.91
C LYS A 422 -8.67 25.10 -22.75
N GLN A 423 -9.34 24.09 -22.21
CA GLN A 423 -10.77 24.11 -21.94
C GLN A 423 -11.07 25.12 -20.83
N ARG A 424 -12.06 25.99 -21.05
CA ARG A 424 -12.33 27.17 -20.20
C ARG A 424 -12.53 26.86 -18.71
N ASN A 425 -13.02 25.67 -18.38
CA ASN A 425 -13.45 25.31 -17.04
C ASN A 425 -12.46 24.40 -16.29
N ILE A 426 -11.33 24.06 -16.90
CA ILE A 426 -10.24 23.33 -16.25
C ILE A 426 -9.37 24.32 -15.47
N LEU A 427 -9.05 23.96 -14.23
CA LEU A 427 -8.37 24.81 -13.26
C LEU A 427 -6.87 24.48 -13.14
N GLY A 428 -6.49 23.23 -13.40
CA GLY A 428 -5.13 22.70 -13.30
C GLY A 428 -5.15 21.18 -13.46
N ILE A 429 -3.99 20.54 -13.30
CA ILE A 429 -3.87 19.08 -13.29
C ILE A 429 -3.19 18.60 -12.01
N TYR A 430 -3.73 17.57 -11.38
CA TYR A 430 -3.03 16.79 -10.35
C TYR A 430 -2.36 15.56 -10.99
N THR A 431 -1.04 15.49 -10.89
CA THR A 431 -0.17 14.40 -11.37
C THR A 431 1.19 14.52 -10.67
N SER A 432 1.95 13.42 -10.59
CA SER A 432 3.27 13.41 -9.94
C SER A 432 3.22 14.00 -8.52
N ASP A 433 2.21 13.55 -7.76
CA ASP A 433 1.88 13.95 -6.39
C ASP A 433 1.72 15.46 -6.15
N THR A 434 1.57 16.26 -7.20
CA THR A 434 1.44 17.72 -7.11
C THR A 434 0.35 18.26 -8.03
N VAL A 435 0.01 19.54 -7.87
CA VAL A 435 -0.94 20.23 -8.75
C VAL A 435 -0.24 21.27 -9.61
N PHE A 436 -0.31 21.13 -10.93
CA PHE A 436 0.28 22.06 -11.88
C PHE A 436 -0.72 23.09 -12.38
N GLU A 437 -0.24 24.33 -12.54
CA GLU A 437 -0.97 25.41 -13.16
C GLU A 437 -1.07 25.20 -14.68
N GLY A 438 -2.27 25.31 -15.24
CA GLY A 438 -2.51 24.99 -16.65
C GLY A 438 -1.81 25.87 -17.68
N GLU A 439 -1.42 27.10 -17.32
CA GLU A 439 -0.60 27.94 -18.23
C GLU A 439 0.86 27.52 -18.20
N SER A 440 1.43 27.32 -17.01
CA SER A 440 2.80 26.87 -16.81
C SER A 440 3.03 25.50 -17.45
N TYR A 441 2.12 24.54 -17.22
CA TYR A 441 2.20 23.20 -17.84
C TYR A 441 2.17 23.27 -19.37
N ARG A 442 1.25 24.06 -19.95
CA ARG A 442 1.19 24.21 -21.41
C ARG A 442 2.43 24.86 -22.00
N LYS A 443 3.10 25.75 -21.26
CA LYS A 443 4.33 26.39 -21.71
C LYS A 443 5.47 25.38 -21.75
N GLU A 444 5.61 24.56 -20.72
CA GLU A 444 6.64 23.51 -20.65
C GLU A 444 6.41 22.44 -21.72
N ALA A 445 5.16 22.01 -21.92
CA ALA A 445 4.78 21.07 -22.99
C ALA A 445 5.24 21.48 -24.40
N GLU A 446 5.44 22.77 -24.69
CA GLU A 446 5.96 23.25 -25.99
C GLU A 446 7.39 22.76 -26.28
N GLU A 447 8.19 22.41 -25.27
CA GLU A 447 9.51 21.83 -25.44
C GLU A 447 9.47 20.52 -26.27
N LEU A 448 8.36 19.78 -26.22
CA LEU A 448 8.15 18.59 -27.06
C LEU A 448 8.16 18.91 -28.55
N LYS A 449 7.76 20.12 -28.97
CA LYS A 449 7.81 20.54 -30.38
C LYS A 449 9.25 20.79 -30.85
N ALA A 450 10.16 21.09 -29.93
CA ALA A 450 11.59 21.21 -30.18
C ALA A 450 12.33 19.87 -30.01
N GLY A 451 11.62 18.76 -29.74
CA GLY A 451 12.22 17.45 -29.50
C GLY A 451 12.93 17.33 -28.16
N LYS A 452 12.58 18.18 -27.19
CA LYS A 452 13.14 18.16 -25.82
C LYS A 452 12.13 17.62 -24.83
N LEU A 453 12.62 17.13 -23.70
CA LEU A 453 11.79 16.60 -22.62
C LEU A 453 11.22 17.74 -21.75
N PRO A 454 9.89 17.83 -21.55
CA PRO A 454 9.23 18.78 -20.64
C PRO A 454 9.32 18.28 -19.19
N VAL A 455 10.54 18.14 -18.67
CA VAL A 455 10.80 17.44 -17.40
C VAL A 455 10.03 18.05 -16.22
N ALA A 456 9.81 19.37 -16.22
CA ALA A 456 9.08 20.04 -15.15
C ALA A 456 7.56 19.71 -15.13
N ASP A 457 7.01 19.15 -16.22
CA ASP A 457 5.65 18.62 -16.27
C ASP A 457 5.54 17.19 -15.75
N TRP A 458 6.66 16.48 -15.63
CA TRP A 458 6.71 15.05 -15.28
C TRP A 458 7.21 14.82 -13.86
N VAL A 459 8.19 15.60 -13.42
CA VAL A 459 8.85 15.43 -12.12
C VAL A 459 8.75 16.73 -11.33
N PHE A 460 8.01 16.69 -10.23
CA PHE A 460 7.89 17.82 -9.31
C PHE A 460 9.11 17.90 -8.40
N VAL A 461 9.67 19.10 -8.24
CA VAL A 461 10.68 19.37 -7.21
C VAL A 461 10.00 20.02 -6.01
N GLY A 462 9.86 19.28 -4.92
CA GLY A 462 9.39 19.80 -3.65
C GLY A 462 10.52 20.49 -2.90
N ILE A 463 10.26 21.67 -2.32
CA ILE A 463 11.26 22.44 -1.55
C ILE A 463 10.76 22.70 -0.14
N GLN A 464 11.57 22.32 0.85
CA GLN A 464 11.34 22.59 2.27
C GLN A 464 12.39 23.57 2.80
N GLN A 465 11.93 24.76 3.22
CA GLN A 465 12.78 25.76 3.87
C GLN A 465 12.79 25.55 5.39
N SER A 466 13.98 25.57 5.98
CA SER A 466 14.23 25.73 7.43
C SER A 466 14.95 27.06 7.71
N GLU A 467 15.17 27.42 8.98
CA GLU A 467 15.74 28.74 9.36
C GLU A 467 17.06 29.08 8.64
N ASN A 468 17.95 28.10 8.46
CA ASN A 468 19.28 28.30 7.87
C ASN A 468 19.60 27.35 6.70
N THR A 469 18.70 26.44 6.34
CA THR A 469 18.96 25.40 5.33
C THR A 469 17.76 25.18 4.43
N VAL A 470 18.02 24.63 3.25
CA VAL A 470 17.02 24.22 2.26
C VAL A 470 17.17 22.73 2.03
N SER A 471 16.05 22.01 2.03
CA SER A 471 16.00 20.62 1.55
C SER A 471 15.05 20.54 0.38
N ALA A 472 15.28 19.59 -0.53
CA ALA A 472 14.41 19.36 -1.67
C ALA A 472 14.33 17.88 -2.01
N TYR A 473 13.28 17.52 -2.72
CA TYR A 473 13.06 16.16 -3.19
C TYR A 473 12.38 16.17 -4.56
N THR A 474 12.58 15.11 -5.34
CA THR A 474 11.80 14.86 -6.56
C THR A 474 10.57 14.00 -6.24
N SER A 475 9.52 14.15 -7.05
CA SER A 475 8.36 13.26 -7.10
C SER A 475 7.93 13.10 -8.55
N GLY A 476 7.88 11.86 -9.03
CA GLY A 476 7.54 11.48 -10.40
C GLY A 476 8.67 10.76 -11.14
N MET A 477 9.87 10.60 -10.55
CA MET A 477 10.93 9.77 -11.12
C MET A 477 10.51 8.31 -11.22
N TYR A 478 9.68 7.86 -10.26
CA TYR A 478 9.14 6.51 -10.27
C TYR A 478 8.34 6.20 -11.54
N LEU A 479 7.74 7.20 -12.21
CA LEU A 479 7.00 7.01 -13.46
C LEU A 479 7.88 6.61 -14.64
N PHE A 480 9.21 6.68 -14.47
CA PHE A 480 10.22 6.29 -15.45
C PHE A 480 11.09 5.13 -14.95
N GLY A 481 10.69 4.46 -13.87
CA GLY A 481 11.50 3.40 -13.23
C GLY A 481 12.80 3.93 -12.62
N LYS A 482 12.81 5.19 -12.15
CA LYS A 482 13.97 5.82 -11.53
C LYS A 482 13.67 6.14 -10.07
N ASN A 483 14.69 6.04 -9.23
CA ASN A 483 14.57 6.42 -7.82
C ASN A 483 14.38 7.92 -7.65
N GLU A 484 13.59 8.31 -6.65
CA GLU A 484 13.50 9.71 -6.26
C GLU A 484 14.82 10.20 -5.66
N MET A 485 15.09 11.49 -5.80
CA MET A 485 16.30 12.15 -5.35
C MET A 485 15.99 13.16 -4.25
N GLU A 486 16.88 13.29 -3.26
CA GLU A 486 16.76 14.25 -2.18
C GLU A 486 18.07 15.01 -1.94
N ILE A 487 17.95 16.31 -1.68
CA ILE A 487 19.01 17.13 -1.08
C ILE A 487 18.56 17.48 0.32
N LEU A 488 19.37 17.16 1.32
CA LEU A 488 19.03 17.39 2.72
C LEU A 488 19.93 18.48 3.32
N ASN A 489 19.31 19.45 4.00
CA ASN A 489 19.99 20.47 4.81
C ASN A 489 21.07 21.28 4.09
N SER A 490 20.89 21.57 2.80
CA SER A 490 21.81 22.36 2.01
C SER A 490 21.88 23.82 2.49
N SER A 491 23.06 24.43 2.40
CA SER A 491 23.27 25.87 2.59
C SER A 491 22.99 26.70 1.34
N ARG A 492 22.67 26.06 0.20
CA ARG A 492 22.35 26.71 -1.07
C ARG A 492 20.97 27.36 -1.06
N THR A 493 20.76 28.25 -2.02
CA THR A 493 19.45 28.88 -2.25
C THR A 493 18.45 27.90 -2.87
N LYS A 494 17.16 28.21 -2.76
CA LYS A 494 16.09 27.40 -3.37
C LYS A 494 16.24 27.29 -4.87
N GLU A 495 16.63 28.39 -5.50
CA GLU A 495 16.81 28.52 -6.94
C GLU A 495 17.97 27.64 -7.43
N GLU A 496 19.12 27.65 -6.73
CA GLU A 496 20.26 26.77 -7.05
C GLU A 496 19.88 25.28 -6.91
N ILE A 497 19.17 24.92 -5.84
CA ILE A 497 18.74 23.53 -5.60
C ILE A 497 17.74 23.06 -6.65
N TYR A 498 16.75 23.90 -6.99
CA TYR A 498 15.79 23.60 -8.04
C TYR A 498 16.47 23.39 -9.38
N GLU A 499 17.36 24.30 -9.76
CA GLU A 499 18.11 24.21 -11.03
C GLU A 499 18.95 22.93 -11.08
N MET A 500 19.63 22.59 -9.98
CA MET A 500 20.44 21.37 -9.91
C MET A 500 19.59 20.10 -10.07
N LEU A 501 18.50 19.95 -9.29
CA LEU A 501 17.63 18.77 -9.40
C LEU A 501 16.95 18.70 -10.77
N HIS A 502 16.55 19.84 -11.34
CA HIS A 502 15.97 19.90 -12.67
C HIS A 502 16.96 19.44 -13.75
N GLN A 503 18.19 19.96 -13.72
CA GLN A 503 19.25 19.55 -14.65
C GLN A 503 19.60 18.07 -14.51
N LEU A 504 19.70 17.58 -13.28
CA LEU A 504 20.01 16.19 -13.01
C LEU A 504 18.89 15.25 -13.47
N THR A 505 17.64 15.59 -13.14
CA THR A 505 16.46 14.85 -13.61
C THR A 505 16.47 14.77 -15.14
N LYS A 506 16.70 15.89 -15.80
CA LYS A 506 16.80 15.93 -17.27
C LYS A 506 17.92 15.04 -17.79
N TYR A 507 19.12 15.12 -17.21
CA TYR A 507 20.25 14.28 -17.60
C TYR A 507 19.92 12.78 -17.45
N ILE A 508 19.30 12.39 -16.33
CA ILE A 508 18.92 11.01 -16.06
C ILE A 508 17.92 10.51 -17.10
N LEU A 509 16.88 11.28 -17.38
CA LEU A 509 15.84 10.88 -18.33
C LEU A 509 16.32 10.90 -19.79
N GLU A 510 17.11 11.89 -20.20
CA GLU A 510 17.64 11.97 -21.58
C GLU A 510 18.65 10.86 -21.92
N ASN A 511 19.39 10.39 -20.91
CA ASN A 511 20.46 9.40 -21.10
C ASN A 511 20.16 8.04 -20.48
N ASP A 512 18.92 7.84 -19.99
CA ASP A 512 18.45 6.63 -19.31
C ASP A 512 19.40 6.15 -18.19
N VAL A 513 19.92 7.10 -17.41
CA VAL A 513 20.92 6.79 -16.39
C VAL A 513 20.27 6.04 -15.22
N VAL A 514 20.97 5.05 -14.68
CA VAL A 514 20.61 4.39 -13.43
C VAL A 514 21.69 4.75 -12.42
N LEU A 515 21.32 5.44 -11.35
CA LEU A 515 22.24 5.90 -10.32
C LEU A 515 22.41 4.82 -9.25
N ARG A 516 23.58 4.22 -9.13
CA ARG A 516 23.89 3.16 -8.17
C ARG A 516 24.62 3.70 -6.94
N GLU A 517 24.53 2.98 -5.83
CA GLU A 517 25.27 3.29 -4.61
C GLU A 517 26.77 3.48 -4.89
N GLY A 518 27.31 4.63 -4.50
CA GLY A 518 28.73 4.97 -4.70
C GLY A 518 29.08 5.54 -6.07
N ASP A 519 28.12 5.69 -7.00
CA ASP A 519 28.35 6.40 -8.25
C ASP A 519 28.75 7.86 -7.98
N VAL A 520 29.54 8.44 -8.88
CA VAL A 520 29.88 9.87 -8.86
C VAL A 520 29.26 10.53 -10.07
N ILE A 521 28.38 11.50 -9.83
CA ILE A 521 27.71 12.27 -10.88
C ILE A 521 28.50 13.56 -11.10
N CYS A 522 29.03 13.73 -12.31
CA CYS A 522 29.72 14.94 -12.73
C CYS A 522 28.81 15.76 -13.65
N LEU A 523 28.11 16.77 -13.10
CA LEU A 523 27.30 17.68 -13.91
C LEU A 523 28.15 18.78 -14.59
N SER A 524 29.29 19.14 -14.00
CA SER A 524 30.30 20.03 -14.57
C SER A 524 31.68 19.81 -13.92
N GLU A 525 32.74 20.47 -14.43
CA GLU A 525 34.10 20.40 -13.84
C GLU A 525 34.19 20.84 -12.36
N GLU A 526 33.15 21.50 -11.83
CA GLU A 526 33.11 22.02 -10.45
C GLU A 526 32.06 21.32 -9.56
N HIS A 527 31.27 20.40 -10.10
CA HIS A 527 30.15 19.76 -9.40
C HIS A 527 30.20 18.24 -9.56
N GLU A 528 30.86 17.59 -8.60
CA GLU A 528 30.88 16.14 -8.42
C GLU A 528 30.14 15.80 -7.13
N PHE A 529 29.17 14.90 -7.21
CA PHE A 529 28.43 14.43 -6.03
C PHE A 529 28.43 12.91 -5.99
N GLN A 530 28.67 12.38 -4.80
CA GLN A 530 28.59 10.96 -4.54
C GLN A 530 27.12 10.56 -4.32
N VAL A 531 26.71 9.49 -4.98
CA VAL A 531 25.39 8.87 -4.84
C VAL A 531 25.40 8.02 -3.57
N GLU A 532 24.49 8.33 -2.66
CA GLU A 532 24.19 7.53 -1.48
C GLU A 532 22.70 7.18 -1.46
N TRP A 533 22.38 5.95 -1.10
CA TRP A 533 21.03 5.44 -1.00
C TRP A 533 20.65 5.33 0.46
N SER A 534 19.53 5.93 0.82
CA SER A 534 18.92 5.69 2.12
C SER A 534 17.43 5.94 2.06
N GLN A 535 16.74 5.56 3.13
CA GLN A 535 15.31 5.78 3.27
C GLN A 535 14.95 7.25 2.98
N GLY A 536 13.93 7.47 2.16
CA GLY A 536 13.38 8.78 1.86
C GLY A 536 12.98 9.54 3.14
N VAL A 537 13.32 10.82 3.20
CA VAL A 537 12.92 11.72 4.30
C VAL A 537 11.61 12.42 3.95
N PHE A 538 11.46 12.82 2.68
CA PHE A 538 10.29 13.46 2.11
C PHE A 538 9.58 12.57 1.07
N THR A 539 10.26 11.53 0.58
CA THR A 539 9.75 10.56 -0.41
C THR A 539 9.48 9.20 0.22
N GLU A 540 8.62 8.40 -0.40
CA GLU A 540 8.40 7.00 0.00
C GLU A 540 9.52 6.10 -0.54
N GLY A 541 9.83 5.01 0.18
CA GLY A 541 10.85 4.05 -0.25
C GLY A 541 12.30 4.55 -0.13
N LEU A 542 13.20 3.93 -0.90
CA LEU A 542 14.59 4.35 -1.02
C LEU A 542 14.70 5.58 -1.92
N SER A 543 15.69 6.42 -1.64
CA SER A 543 15.96 7.62 -2.43
C SER A 543 17.45 7.86 -2.53
N VAL A 544 17.84 8.49 -3.64
CA VAL A 544 19.22 8.93 -3.88
C VAL A 544 19.45 10.25 -3.15
N LYS A 545 20.40 10.27 -2.22
CA LYS A 545 20.84 11.48 -1.53
C LYS A 545 21.93 12.16 -2.33
N ILE A 546 21.77 13.46 -2.51
CA ILE A 546 22.73 14.31 -3.20
C ILE A 546 23.26 15.33 -2.19
N SER A 547 24.57 15.28 -1.95
CA SER A 547 25.26 16.22 -1.08
C SER A 547 25.56 17.52 -1.83
N TYR A 548 24.66 18.51 -1.79
CA TYR A 548 24.75 19.76 -2.57
C TYR A 548 24.76 21.05 -1.73
#